data_AF-A0A9D3PLZ6-F1
#
_entry.id   AF-A0A9D3PLZ6-F1
#
_cell.length_a   1.000
_cell.length_b   1.000
_cell.length_c   1.000
_cell.angle_alpha   90.00
_cell.angle_beta   90.00
_cell.angle_gamma   90.00
#
_symmetry.space_group_name_H-M   'P 1'
#
loop_
_entity.id
_entity.type
_entity.pdbx_description
1 polymer ?
#
loop_
_entity_poly.entity_id
_entity_poly.type
_entity_poly.pdbx_seq_one_letter_code
_entity_poly.pdbx_strand_id
1 'polypeptide(L)'
;MEALWLLLPIFTLHFCGVDFSAAEKGGRWERYLSKITEATRTYRPCSSHNCSCHLRVLEDDLKPFRAAGVSEELMGDTARRSVGTHYQIIGHKLYREQNCMFPSRCSGVEHFILQVIDRLPDMEMVINVRDYPQVPHWVHPVLPVLSFSK
;
A
#
# COMPACT_ATOMS: atom_id res chain seq x y z
N MET A 1 58.25 77.07 1.09
CA MET A 1 57.04 77.32 0.30
C MET A 1 56.46 75.97 -0.07
N GLU A 2 55.42 75.60 0.70
CA GLU A 2 54.25 74.78 0.33
C GLU A 2 54.55 73.38 -0.26
N ALA A 3 54.56 72.24 0.45
CA ALA A 3 53.61 71.65 1.42
C ALA A 3 52.17 71.57 0.90
N LEU A 4 51.67 70.37 0.55
CA LEU A 4 50.30 69.89 0.81
C LEU A 4 50.04 68.48 0.18
N TRP A 5 50.03 67.44 1.05
CA TRP A 5 49.28 66.15 1.04
C TRP A 5 49.47 65.17 -0.13
N LEU A 6 49.89 63.90 0.00
CA LEU A 6 49.76 62.87 1.04
C LEU A 6 48.36 62.73 1.67
N LEU A 7 47.43 62.14 0.90
CA LEU A 7 46.25 61.39 1.38
C LEU A 7 46.07 60.20 0.42
N LEU A 8 46.61 59.02 0.77
CA LEU A 8 45.90 57.83 1.28
C LEU A 8 45.28 56.93 0.18
N PRO A 9 45.52 55.60 0.26
CA PRO A 9 45.13 54.58 -0.72
C PRO A 9 43.68 54.11 -0.49
N ILE A 10 43.24 53.14 -1.29
CA ILE A 10 41.97 52.37 -1.19
C ILE A 10 40.84 52.98 -2.03
N PHE A 11 40.84 52.66 -3.33
CA PHE A 11 39.59 52.40 -4.04
C PHE A 11 39.69 51.02 -4.70
N THR A 12 39.38 50.03 -3.86
CA THR A 12 38.59 48.86 -4.20
C THR A 12 38.96 48.10 -5.48
N LEU A 13 39.72 47.02 -5.26
CA LEU A 13 39.37 45.66 -5.70
C LEU A 13 37.88 45.52 -6.09
N HIS A 14 37.51 45.83 -7.32
CA HIS A 14 36.19 45.53 -7.89
C HIS A 14 36.34 45.48 -9.39
N PHE A 15 36.77 44.33 -9.89
CA PHE A 15 36.29 43.66 -11.12
C PHE A 15 37.15 42.39 -11.31
N CYS A 16 37.33 41.62 -10.22
CA CYS A 16 37.44 40.18 -10.42
C CYS A 16 36.03 39.78 -10.85
N GLY A 17 35.85 39.50 -12.15
CA GLY A 17 34.66 38.87 -12.67
C GLY A 17 34.50 37.53 -11.96
N VAL A 18 33.84 37.57 -10.80
CA VAL A 18 33.14 36.42 -10.29
C VAL A 18 32.01 36.24 -11.28
N ASP A 19 32.19 35.29 -12.20
CA ASP A 19 31.06 34.67 -12.87
C ASP A 19 30.22 34.05 -11.77
N PHE A 20 29.31 34.87 -11.23
CA PHE A 20 28.18 34.43 -10.46
C PHE A 20 27.38 33.60 -11.45
N SER A 21 27.67 32.30 -11.50
CA SER A 21 26.78 31.32 -12.10
C SER A 21 25.43 31.61 -11.47
N ALA A 22 24.51 32.19 -12.26
CA ALA A 22 23.18 32.50 -11.81
C ALA A 22 22.63 31.19 -11.22
N ALA A 23 22.50 31.14 -9.90
CA ALA A 23 21.87 30.03 -9.22
C ALA A 23 20.53 29.81 -9.93
N GLU A 24 20.38 28.63 -10.54
CA GLU A 24 19.18 28.23 -11.26
C GLU A 24 17.98 28.60 -10.36
N LYS A 25 17.19 29.61 -10.77
CA LYS A 25 16.09 30.16 -9.98
C LYS A 25 15.29 28.98 -9.41
N GLY A 26 15.14 28.95 -8.08
CA GLY A 26 14.57 27.85 -7.28
C GLY A 26 13.09 27.51 -7.53
N GLY A 27 12.61 27.58 -8.76
CA GLY A 27 11.23 27.24 -9.16
C GLY A 27 11.08 25.84 -9.76
N ARG A 28 12.16 25.22 -10.25
CA ARG A 28 12.09 23.90 -10.93
C ARG A 28 11.50 22.82 -10.02
N TRP A 29 11.82 22.86 -8.73
CA TRP A 29 11.43 21.84 -7.75
C TRP A 29 10.36 22.29 -6.75
N GLU A 30 9.99 23.56 -6.77
CA GLU A 30 9.09 24.17 -5.77
C GLU A 30 7.78 23.40 -5.60
N ARG A 31 7.17 23.00 -6.73
CA ARG A 31 5.95 22.19 -6.73
C ARG A 31 6.12 20.86 -5.99
N TYR A 32 7.25 20.19 -6.17
CA TYR A 32 7.51 18.89 -5.52
C TYR A 32 7.83 19.08 -4.05
N LEU A 33 8.64 20.08 -3.69
CA LEU A 33 8.97 20.40 -2.30
C LEU A 33 7.74 20.79 -1.48
N SER A 34 6.83 21.56 -2.07
CA SER A 34 5.54 21.91 -1.47
C SER A 34 4.69 20.64 -1.18
N LYS A 35 4.56 19.74 -2.18
CA LYS A 35 3.85 18.46 -2.01
C LYS A 35 4.46 17.57 -0.93
N ILE A 36 5.80 17.46 -0.89
CA ILE A 36 6.51 16.68 0.13
C ILE A 36 6.27 17.28 1.51
N THR A 37 6.38 18.60 1.64
CA THR A 37 6.17 19.30 2.92
C THR A 37 4.74 19.10 3.43
N GLU A 38 3.73 19.20 2.55
CA GLU A 38 2.34 18.97 2.93
C GLU A 38 2.08 17.52 3.35
N ALA A 39 2.59 16.55 2.57
CA ALA A 39 2.45 15.13 2.89
C ALA A 39 3.14 14.76 4.21
N THR A 40 4.37 15.22 4.43
CA THR A 40 5.13 14.96 5.67
C THR A 40 4.51 15.62 6.89
N ARG A 41 3.91 16.81 6.76
CA ARG A 41 3.21 17.51 7.85
C ARG A 41 1.98 16.74 8.35
N THR A 42 1.30 16.03 7.45
CA THR A 42 0.06 15.28 7.76
C THR A 42 0.30 13.80 8.02
N TYR A 43 1.45 13.27 7.60
CA TYR A 43 1.84 11.88 7.83
C TYR A 43 1.97 11.57 9.32
N ARG A 44 1.35 10.47 9.74
CA ARG A 44 1.53 9.91 11.07
C ARG A 44 2.18 8.54 10.92
N PRO A 45 3.40 8.32 11.44
CA PRO A 45 4.03 7.02 11.38
C PRO A 45 3.21 6.00 12.19
N CYS A 46 3.16 4.76 11.69
CA CYS A 46 2.68 3.65 12.50
C CYS A 46 3.85 3.11 13.34
N SER A 47 3.70 3.09 14.65
CA SER A 47 4.73 2.64 15.61
C SER A 47 4.45 1.24 16.18
N SER A 48 3.46 0.52 15.66
CA SER A 48 3.13 -0.81 16.16
C SER A 48 4.15 -1.86 15.69
N HIS A 49 4.46 -2.81 16.56
CA HIS A 49 5.31 -3.97 16.25
C HIS A 49 4.51 -5.16 15.68
N ASN A 50 3.19 -5.01 15.50
CA ASN A 50 2.31 -6.03 14.92
C ASN A 50 1.65 -5.52 13.62
N CYS A 51 0.68 -6.26 13.08
CA CYS A 51 -0.01 -5.92 11.84
C CYS A 51 -1.07 -4.81 11.96
N SER A 52 -1.24 -4.15 13.11
CA SER A 52 -2.30 -3.16 13.34
C SER A 52 -2.21 -1.93 12.44
N CYS A 53 -1.03 -1.64 11.87
CA CYS A 53 -0.85 -0.60 10.87
C CYS A 53 -1.75 -0.78 9.64
N HIS A 54 -2.20 -2.01 9.38
CA HIS A 54 -3.01 -2.38 8.23
C HIS A 54 -4.46 -2.72 8.59
N LEU A 55 -4.87 -2.56 9.85
CA LEU A 55 -6.21 -2.93 10.31
C LEU A 55 -7.31 -2.23 9.52
N ARG A 56 -7.11 -0.95 9.17
CA ARG A 56 -8.07 -0.19 8.37
C ARG A 56 -8.33 -0.82 6.99
N VAL A 57 -7.31 -1.42 6.35
CA VAL A 57 -7.49 -2.11 5.07
C VAL A 57 -8.43 -3.29 5.25
N LEU A 58 -8.21 -4.10 6.30
CA LEU A 58 -9.08 -5.23 6.64
C LEU A 58 -10.52 -4.78 6.94
N GLU A 59 -10.68 -3.72 7.74
CA GLU A 59 -12.00 -3.19 8.11
C GLU A 59 -12.76 -2.64 6.90
N ASP A 60 -12.09 -1.86 6.04
CA ASP A 60 -12.68 -1.30 4.83
C ASP A 60 -13.08 -2.43 3.84
N ASP A 61 -12.28 -3.49 3.75
CA ASP A 61 -12.51 -4.65 2.86
C ASP A 61 -13.66 -5.55 3.32
N LEU A 62 -13.84 -5.70 4.62
CA LEU A 62 -14.93 -6.51 5.20
C LEU A 62 -16.23 -5.74 5.36
N LYS A 63 -16.20 -4.40 5.24
CA LYS A 63 -17.37 -3.52 5.39
C LYS A 63 -18.60 -3.94 4.58
N PRO A 64 -18.48 -4.39 3.30
CA PRO A 64 -19.65 -4.79 2.50
C PRO A 64 -20.45 -5.95 3.10
N PHE A 65 -19.82 -6.81 3.90
CA PHE A 65 -20.43 -8.02 4.47
C PHE A 65 -20.94 -7.82 5.90
N ARG A 66 -20.70 -6.65 6.51
CA ARG A 66 -20.96 -6.43 7.94
C ARG A 66 -22.44 -6.52 8.34
N ALA A 67 -23.36 -6.09 7.47
CA ALA A 67 -24.79 -6.03 7.79
C ALA A 67 -25.51 -7.36 7.53
N ALA A 68 -25.29 -7.97 6.37
CA ALA A 68 -25.97 -9.20 5.96
C ALA A 68 -25.21 -10.48 6.30
N GLY A 69 -23.92 -10.38 6.62
CA GLY A 69 -23.03 -11.53 6.74
C GLY A 69 -22.73 -12.18 5.39
N VAL A 70 -22.11 -13.35 5.45
CA VAL A 70 -21.89 -14.24 4.30
C VAL A 70 -22.73 -15.49 4.53
N SER A 71 -23.81 -15.66 3.76
CA SER A 71 -24.67 -16.83 3.85
C SER A 71 -24.02 -18.04 3.16
N GLU A 72 -24.48 -19.23 3.52
CA GLU A 72 -24.12 -20.49 2.85
C GLU A 72 -24.42 -20.42 1.34
N GLU A 73 -25.57 -19.87 0.96
CA GLU A 73 -25.95 -19.68 -0.45
C GLU A 73 -24.95 -18.76 -1.17
N LEU A 74 -24.58 -17.63 -0.57
CA LEU A 74 -23.62 -16.68 -1.15
C LEU A 74 -22.24 -17.31 -1.33
N MET A 75 -21.76 -18.06 -0.33
CA MET A 75 -20.49 -18.76 -0.41
C MET A 75 -20.54 -19.88 -1.47
N GLY A 76 -21.61 -20.67 -1.48
CA GLY A 76 -21.84 -21.71 -2.48
C GLY A 76 -21.88 -21.16 -3.91
N ASP A 77 -22.53 -20.02 -4.14
CA ASP A 77 -22.53 -19.31 -5.42
C ASP A 77 -21.12 -18.81 -5.79
N THR A 78 -20.37 -18.30 -4.82
CA THR A 78 -19.01 -17.79 -5.04
C THR A 78 -18.07 -18.91 -5.46
N ALA A 79 -18.11 -20.05 -4.77
CA ALA A 79 -17.29 -21.23 -5.11
C ALA A 79 -17.64 -21.79 -6.50
N ARG A 80 -18.93 -21.89 -6.85
CA ARG A 80 -19.38 -22.40 -8.16
C ARG A 80 -18.91 -21.56 -9.34
N ARG A 81 -18.70 -20.25 -9.15
CA ARG A 81 -18.27 -19.32 -10.23
C ARG A 81 -16.81 -19.51 -10.66
N SER A 82 -16.02 -20.35 -9.97
CA SER A 82 -14.61 -20.61 -10.32
C SER A 82 -13.75 -19.35 -10.39
N VAL A 83 -14.08 -18.35 -9.55
CA VAL A 83 -13.38 -17.06 -9.40
C VAL A 83 -12.18 -17.13 -8.45
N GLY A 84 -11.85 -18.31 -7.94
CA GLY A 84 -10.71 -18.54 -7.08
C GLY A 84 -10.68 -19.98 -6.62
N THR A 85 -9.77 -20.29 -5.72
CA THR A 85 -9.64 -21.62 -5.11
C THR A 85 -10.38 -21.66 -3.78
N HIS A 86 -11.28 -22.63 -3.63
CA HIS A 86 -12.08 -22.81 -2.42
C HIS A 86 -11.29 -23.56 -1.34
N TYR A 87 -11.22 -22.96 -0.15
CA TYR A 87 -10.59 -23.51 1.05
C TYR A 87 -11.60 -23.59 2.19
N GLN A 88 -11.44 -24.59 3.05
CA GLN A 88 -12.19 -24.75 4.28
C GLN A 88 -11.24 -25.05 5.43
N ILE A 89 -11.51 -24.48 6.60
CA ILE A 89 -10.85 -24.78 7.85
C ILE A 89 -11.90 -25.40 8.76
N ILE A 90 -11.67 -26.65 9.17
CA ILE A 90 -12.60 -27.38 10.05
C ILE A 90 -11.76 -28.13 11.08
N GLY A 91 -11.95 -27.82 12.37
CA GLY A 91 -11.20 -28.40 13.47
C GLY A 91 -9.69 -28.22 13.32
N HIS A 92 -9.26 -26.99 13.01
CA HIS A 92 -7.85 -26.62 12.78
C HIS A 92 -7.15 -27.40 11.65
N LYS A 93 -7.90 -27.96 10.70
CA LYS A 93 -7.36 -28.63 9.51
C LYS A 93 -7.76 -27.87 8.25
N LEU A 94 -6.80 -27.70 7.35
CA LEU A 94 -7.02 -27.04 6.06
C LEU A 94 -7.44 -28.08 5.01
N TYR A 95 -8.56 -27.81 4.37
CA TYR A 95 -9.07 -28.52 3.21
C TYR A 95 -9.12 -27.55 2.03
N ARG A 96 -8.96 -28.09 0.83
CA ARG A 96 -8.98 -27.31 -0.41
C ARG A 96 -9.59 -28.16 -1.51
N GLU A 97 -10.28 -27.52 -2.44
CA GLU A 97 -10.61 -28.18 -3.71
C GLU A 97 -9.37 -28.75 -4.40
N GLN A 98 -9.56 -29.80 -5.20
CA GLN A 98 -8.44 -30.48 -5.86
C GLN A 98 -7.70 -29.55 -6.82
N ASN A 99 -8.44 -28.76 -7.60
CA ASN A 99 -7.87 -27.94 -8.65
C ASN A 99 -7.28 -26.63 -8.09
N CYS A 100 -6.01 -26.36 -8.39
CA CYS A 100 -5.44 -25.02 -8.24
C CYS A 100 -4.67 -24.69 -9.52
N MET A 101 -5.10 -23.63 -10.21
CA MET A 101 -4.51 -23.20 -11.48
C MET A 101 -3.03 -22.81 -11.35
N PHE A 102 -2.62 -22.27 -10.19
CA PHE A 102 -1.25 -21.86 -9.91
C PHE A 102 -0.74 -22.55 -8.63
N PRO A 103 -0.30 -23.83 -8.70
CA PRO A 103 0.02 -24.63 -7.53
C PRO A 103 1.00 -23.97 -6.56
N SER A 104 2.08 -23.38 -7.07
CA SER A 104 3.07 -22.69 -6.22
C SER A 104 2.50 -21.48 -5.48
N ARG A 105 1.52 -20.78 -6.07
CA ARG A 105 0.84 -19.66 -5.40
C ARG A 105 -0.09 -20.17 -4.30
N CYS A 106 -0.82 -21.27 -4.56
CA CYS A 106 -1.60 -21.95 -3.52
C CYS A 106 -0.70 -22.42 -2.37
N SER A 107 0.44 -23.05 -2.65
CA SER A 107 1.40 -23.45 -1.61
C SER A 107 1.94 -22.26 -0.80
N GLY A 108 2.15 -21.10 -1.43
CA GLY A 108 2.52 -19.87 -0.73
C GLY A 108 1.43 -19.35 0.21
N VAL A 109 0.16 -19.42 -0.19
CA VAL A 109 -0.99 -19.09 0.66
C VAL A 109 -1.12 -20.09 1.82
N GLU A 110 -1.07 -21.38 1.50
CA GLU A 110 -1.16 -22.49 2.45
C GLU A 110 -0.07 -22.40 3.53
N HIS A 111 1.16 -21.98 3.16
CA HIS A 111 2.25 -21.75 4.12
C HIS A 111 1.84 -20.81 5.26
N PHE A 112 1.23 -19.67 4.96
CA PHE A 112 0.82 -18.70 5.98
C PHE A 112 -0.41 -19.16 6.77
N ILE A 113 -1.39 -19.79 6.11
CA ILE A 113 -2.57 -20.32 6.80
C ILE A 113 -2.15 -21.38 7.83
N LEU A 114 -1.33 -22.34 7.41
CA LEU A 114 -0.88 -23.45 8.25
C LEU A 114 -0.04 -22.99 9.46
N GLN A 115 0.65 -21.85 9.37
CA GLN A 115 1.39 -21.26 10.50
C GLN A 115 0.48 -20.74 11.62
N VAL A 116 -0.78 -20.43 11.33
CA VAL A 116 -1.71 -19.82 12.30
C VAL A 116 -2.97 -20.64 12.53
N ILE A 117 -3.11 -21.79 11.86
CA ILE A 117 -4.34 -22.57 11.78
C ILE A 117 -4.88 -23.05 13.13
N ASP A 118 -3.99 -23.34 14.09
CA ASP A 118 -4.35 -23.74 15.45
C ASP A 118 -5.09 -22.63 16.25
N ARG A 119 -5.05 -21.39 15.74
CA ARG A 119 -5.74 -20.23 16.34
C ARG A 119 -6.91 -19.74 15.49
N LEU A 120 -7.14 -20.35 14.32
CA LEU A 120 -8.25 -19.98 13.44
C LEU A 120 -9.51 -20.79 13.81
N PRO A 121 -10.69 -20.15 13.86
CA PRO A 121 -11.95 -20.86 13.98
C PRO A 121 -12.31 -21.59 12.68
N ASP A 122 -13.34 -22.42 12.73
CA ASP A 122 -13.92 -23.03 11.53
C ASP A 122 -14.46 -21.93 10.60
N MET A 123 -14.06 -21.98 9.33
CA MET A 123 -14.44 -21.01 8.31
C MET A 123 -14.20 -21.58 6.91
N GLU A 124 -14.73 -20.90 5.89
CA GLU A 124 -14.38 -21.18 4.51
C GLU A 124 -14.19 -19.88 3.72
N MET A 125 -13.38 -19.96 2.67
CA MET A 125 -13.07 -18.80 1.83
C MET A 125 -12.72 -19.20 0.40
N VAL A 126 -12.93 -18.26 -0.53
CA VAL A 126 -12.45 -18.37 -1.91
C VAL A 126 -11.27 -17.42 -2.09
N ILE A 127 -10.10 -17.98 -2.40
CA ILE A 127 -8.85 -17.23 -2.60
C ILE A 127 -8.48 -17.25 -4.08
N ASN A 128 -8.56 -16.10 -4.72
CA ASN A 128 -8.11 -15.90 -6.09
C ASN A 128 -6.58 -15.78 -6.14
N VAL A 129 -5.95 -16.76 -6.79
CA VAL A 129 -4.49 -16.80 -7.02
C VAL A 129 -4.08 -16.27 -8.41
N ARG A 130 -5.01 -15.71 -9.19
CA ARG A 130 -4.73 -15.04 -10.48
C ARG A 130 -4.19 -13.63 -10.25
N ASP A 131 -3.70 -13.01 -11.32
CA ASP A 131 -3.14 -11.66 -11.27
C ASP A 131 -4.19 -10.56 -11.10
N TYR A 132 -5.42 -10.79 -11.57
CA TYR A 132 -6.48 -9.76 -11.64
C TYR A 132 -7.62 -10.06 -10.67
N PRO A 133 -8.21 -9.04 -9.98
CA PRO A 133 -9.35 -9.22 -9.10
C PRO A 133 -10.58 -9.74 -9.85
N GLN A 134 -11.47 -10.42 -9.13
CA GLN A 134 -12.62 -11.13 -9.74
C GLN A 134 -13.99 -10.52 -9.38
N VAL A 135 -14.02 -9.50 -8.51
CA VAL A 135 -15.26 -8.89 -8.04
C VAL A 135 -15.25 -7.39 -8.35
N PRO A 136 -15.76 -6.97 -9.52
CA PRO A 136 -15.94 -5.57 -9.84
C PRO A 136 -16.93 -4.88 -8.91
N HIS A 137 -16.75 -3.57 -8.67
CA HIS A 137 -17.58 -2.80 -7.72
C HIS A 137 -19.07 -2.73 -8.05
N TRP A 138 -19.46 -2.94 -9.31
CA TRP A 138 -20.86 -2.90 -9.76
C TRP A 138 -21.61 -4.23 -9.57
N VAL A 139 -20.95 -5.30 -9.14
CA VAL A 139 -21.59 -6.61 -8.91
C VAL A 139 -22.31 -6.61 -7.56
N HIS A 140 -23.60 -6.97 -7.57
CA HIS A 140 -24.42 -7.13 -6.38
C HIS A 140 -25.17 -8.48 -6.39
N PRO A 141 -25.21 -9.22 -5.26
CA PRO A 141 -24.48 -8.96 -4.02
C PRO A 141 -22.95 -9.08 -4.23
N VAL A 142 -22.18 -8.40 -3.38
CA VAL A 142 -20.71 -8.49 -3.42
C VAL A 142 -20.30 -9.91 -3.07
N LEU A 143 -19.43 -10.53 -3.87
CA LEU A 143 -18.94 -11.88 -3.61
C LEU A 143 -17.71 -11.84 -2.69
N PRO A 144 -17.61 -12.69 -1.65
CA PRO A 144 -16.46 -12.76 -0.75
C PRO A 144 -15.27 -13.50 -1.40
N VAL A 145 -14.55 -12.81 -2.29
CA VAL A 145 -13.34 -13.35 -2.95
C VAL A 145 -12.11 -12.58 -2.48
N LEU A 146 -11.14 -13.29 -1.91
CA LEU A 146 -9.85 -12.73 -1.51
C LEU A 146 -8.91 -12.67 -2.72
N SER A 147 -8.45 -11.48 -3.09
CA SER A 147 -7.44 -11.25 -4.15
C SER A 147 -6.29 -10.43 -3.59
N PHE A 148 -5.05 -10.69 -4.05
CA PHE A 148 -3.87 -10.00 -3.52
C PHE A 148 -3.80 -8.51 -3.93
N SER A 149 -4.49 -8.12 -5.00
CA SER A 149 -4.52 -6.76 -5.55
C SER A 149 -5.92 -6.44 -6.10
N LYS A 150 -6.32 -5.18 -6.00
CA LYS A 150 -7.59 -4.63 -6.50
C LYS A 150 -7.48 -3.12 -6.72
#